data_AF-A0A925R770-F1
#
_entry.id   AF-A0A925R770-F1
#
_cell.length_a   1.000
_cell.length_b   1.000
_cell.length_c   1.000
_cell.angle_alpha   90.00
_cell.angle_beta   90.00
_cell.angle_gamma   90.00
#
_symmetry.space_group_name_H-M   'P 1'
#
loop_
_entity.id
_entity.type
_entity.pdbx_description
1 polymer ?
#
loop_
_entity_poly.entity_id
_entity_poly.type
_entity_poly.pdbx_seq_one_letter_code
_entity_poly.pdbx_strand_id
1 'polypeptide(L)'
;MMPQLPYIMETKEHITKIVEAAVFYKAKFIVPAFGVTIRDQQRDYYYERLKELENFKELPQKYQKRFGEVYSASCVNHKKMKETFFALCKENNLSYDMPMYEKNISSLATQMSLFTNE
;
A
#
# COMPACT_ATOMS: atom_id res chain seq x y z
N MET A 1 0.18 -1.48 4.85
CA MET A 1 -1.13 -1.09 4.28
C MET A 1 -0.92 -0.60 2.86
N MET A 2 -0.84 -1.53 1.92
CA MET A 2 -0.75 -1.28 0.47
C MET A 2 -1.24 -2.54 -0.28
N PRO A 3 -1.88 -2.40 -1.44
CA PRO A 3 -2.27 -1.14 -2.09
C PRO A 3 -3.50 -0.46 -1.44
N GLN A 4 -3.69 0.83 -1.74
CA GLN A 4 -4.94 1.57 -1.48
C GLN A 4 -5.54 1.98 -2.83
N LEU A 5 -6.72 1.45 -3.15
CA LEU A 5 -7.33 1.64 -4.47
C LEU A 5 -8.10 2.96 -4.52
N PRO A 6 -7.73 3.90 -5.43
CA PRO A 6 -8.44 5.16 -5.57
C PRO A 6 -9.95 4.97 -5.78
N TYR A 7 -10.75 5.86 -5.19
CA TYR A 7 -12.22 5.83 -5.18
C TYR A 7 -12.89 4.67 -4.44
N ILE A 8 -12.22 3.53 -4.26
CA ILE A 8 -12.82 2.32 -3.65
C ILE A 8 -12.53 2.26 -2.15
N MET A 9 -11.27 2.44 -1.74
CA MET A 9 -10.83 2.27 -0.35
C MET A 9 -10.57 3.58 0.39
N GLU A 10 -11.06 4.70 -0.13
CA GLU A 10 -10.74 6.05 0.39
C GLU A 10 -11.64 6.56 1.53
N THR A 11 -12.20 5.65 2.33
CA THR A 11 -13.06 6.02 3.46
C THR A 11 -12.26 5.98 4.76
N LYS A 12 -12.67 6.81 5.73
CA LYS A 12 -12.12 6.77 7.09
C LYS A 12 -12.27 5.36 7.69
N GLU A 13 -13.43 4.75 7.49
CA GLU A 13 -13.77 3.43 8.02
C GLU A 13 -12.83 2.31 7.53
N HIS A 14 -12.45 2.31 6.25
CA HIS A 14 -11.50 1.31 5.74
C HIS A 14 -10.15 1.39 6.45
N ILE A 15 -9.63 2.59 6.67
CA ILE A 15 -8.36 2.79 7.39
C ILE A 15 -8.49 2.37 8.84
N THR A 16 -9.58 2.80 9.51
CA THR A 16 -9.85 2.44 10.90
C THR A 16 -9.85 0.93 11.08
N LYS A 17 -10.60 0.18 10.26
CA LYS A 17 -10.66 -1.29 10.34
C LYS A 17 -9.31 -1.96 10.14
N ILE A 18 -8.47 -1.46 9.24
CA ILE A 18 -7.13 -2.02 9.02
C ILE A 18 -6.23 -1.79 10.24
N VAL A 19 -6.24 -0.58 10.82
CA VAL A 19 -5.43 -0.28 12.00
C VAL A 19 -5.91 -1.07 13.21
N GLU A 20 -7.23 -1.11 13.45
CA GLU A 20 -7.82 -1.91 14.54
C GLU A 20 -7.48 -3.39 14.41
N ALA A 21 -7.59 -3.96 13.20
CA ALA A 21 -7.21 -5.34 12.95
C ALA A 21 -5.71 -5.57 13.24
N ALA A 22 -4.83 -4.67 12.81
CA ALA A 22 -3.41 -4.80 13.07
C ALA A 22 -3.09 -4.75 14.58
N VAL A 23 -3.76 -3.87 15.33
CA VAL A 23 -3.64 -3.79 16.79
C VAL A 23 -4.14 -5.08 17.44
N PHE A 24 -5.31 -5.57 17.03
CA PHE A 24 -5.91 -6.81 17.53
C PHE A 24 -4.96 -8.01 17.33
N TYR A 25 -4.36 -8.12 16.15
CA TYR A 25 -3.39 -9.17 15.83
C TYR A 25 -1.96 -8.87 16.30
N LYS A 26 -1.75 -7.81 17.08
CA LYS A 26 -0.45 -7.41 17.65
C LYS A 26 0.65 -7.23 16.59
N ALA A 27 0.29 -6.68 15.44
CA ALA A 27 1.26 -6.28 14.44
C ALA A 27 2.24 -5.25 15.05
N LYS A 28 3.52 -5.38 14.72
CA LYS A 28 4.57 -4.46 15.22
C LYS A 28 4.52 -3.11 14.51
N PHE A 29 4.25 -3.13 13.20
CA PHE A 29 4.19 -1.93 12.39
C PHE A 29 3.24 -2.08 11.20
N ILE A 30 2.77 -0.95 10.66
CA ILE A 30 2.09 -0.87 9.38
C ILE A 30 2.80 0.16 8.50
N VAL A 31 3.41 -0.26 7.40
CA VAL A 31 3.95 0.69 6.40
C VAL A 31 2.83 1.13 5.46
N PRO A 32 2.43 2.40 5.41
CA PRO A 32 1.33 2.84 4.58
C PRO A 32 1.78 3.24 3.16
N ALA A 33 1.00 2.88 2.15
CA ALA A 33 1.03 3.53 0.84
C ALA A 33 -0.39 3.93 0.43
N PHE A 34 -0.59 5.20 0.07
CA PHE A 34 -1.91 5.77 -0.22
C PHE A 34 -2.15 5.86 -1.73
N GLY A 35 -2.08 4.70 -2.37
CA GLY A 35 -2.32 4.56 -3.80
C GLY A 35 -2.03 3.15 -4.25
N VAL A 36 -2.09 2.98 -5.57
CA VAL A 36 -1.80 1.73 -6.25
C VAL A 36 -0.92 2.02 -7.46
N THR A 37 -0.02 1.09 -7.75
CA THR A 37 0.75 1.11 -8.98
C THR A 37 -0.03 0.36 -10.05
N ILE A 38 -0.23 0.98 -11.21
CA ILE A 38 -0.96 0.40 -12.33
C ILE A 38 -0.03 0.34 -13.53
N ARG A 39 0.61 -0.82 -13.70
CA ARG A 39 1.48 -1.11 -14.87
C ARG A 39 0.64 -1.23 -16.13
N ASP A 40 1.24 -0.93 -17.28
CA ASP A 40 0.50 -0.84 -18.55
C ASP A 40 -0.31 -2.10 -18.87
N GLN A 41 0.31 -3.29 -18.84
CA GLN A 41 -0.41 -4.55 -19.09
C GLN A 41 -1.48 -4.88 -18.03
N GLN A 42 -1.33 -4.37 -16.81
CA GLN A 42 -2.30 -4.58 -15.73
C GLN A 42 -3.46 -3.58 -15.80
N ARG A 43 -3.28 -2.43 -16.45
CA ARG A 43 -4.26 -1.35 -16.54
C ARG A 43 -5.53 -1.82 -17.23
N ASP A 44 -5.39 -2.41 -18.41
CA ASP A 44 -6.52 -2.83 -19.23
C ASP A 44 -7.32 -3.92 -18.51
N TYR A 45 -6.63 -4.93 -18.00
CA TYR A 45 -7.25 -5.99 -17.20
C TYR A 45 -7.98 -5.42 -15.97
N TYR A 46 -7.35 -4.50 -15.24
CA TYR A 46 -7.96 -3.87 -14.07
C TYR A 46 -9.23 -3.11 -14.45
N TYR A 47 -9.19 -2.32 -15.53
CA TYR A 47 -10.36 -1.57 -16.00
C TYR A 47 -11.48 -2.49 -16.49
N GLU A 48 -11.16 -3.60 -17.16
CA GLU A 48 -12.17 -4.60 -17.53
C GLU A 48 -12.86 -5.22 -16.32
N ARG A 49 -12.10 -5.64 -15.31
CA ARG A 49 -12.68 -6.18 -14.07
C ARG A 49 -13.56 -5.15 -13.35
N LEU A 50 -13.19 -3.87 -13.36
CA LEU A 50 -14.05 -2.81 -12.80
C LEU A 50 -15.37 -2.65 -13.56
N LYS A 51 -15.42 -2.88 -14.88
CA LYS A 51 -16.65 -2.82 -15.67
C LYS A 51 -17.63 -3.96 -15.34
N GLU A 52 -17.12 -5.09 -14.88
CA GLU A 52 -17.95 -6.25 -14.49
C GLU A 52 -18.63 -6.02 -13.13
N LEU A 53 -18.07 -5.15 -12.29
CA LEU A 53 -18.59 -4.84 -10.96
C LEU A 53 -19.61 -3.69 -11.04
N GLU A 54 -20.86 -3.97 -10.69
CA GLU A 54 -21.99 -3.02 -10.83
C GLU A 54 -21.72 -1.66 -10.17
N ASN A 55 -21.16 -1.66 -8.97
CA ASN A 55 -20.84 -0.45 -8.20
C ASN A 55 -19.68 0.38 -8.79
N PHE A 56 -18.91 -0.19 -9.74
CA PHE A 56 -17.66 0.38 -10.22
C PHE A 56 -17.59 0.58 -11.74
N LYS A 57 -18.71 0.41 -12.46
CA LYS A 57 -18.79 0.53 -13.92
C LYS A 57 -18.26 1.85 -14.49
N GLU A 58 -18.35 2.94 -13.73
CA GLU A 58 -17.86 4.27 -14.11
C GLU A 58 -16.40 4.55 -13.71
N LEU A 59 -15.79 3.68 -12.89
CA LEU A 59 -14.44 3.90 -12.41
C LEU A 59 -13.39 3.87 -13.53
N PRO A 60 -13.44 2.99 -14.54
CA PRO A 60 -12.47 3.00 -15.64
C PRO A 60 -12.33 4.38 -16.31
N GLN A 61 -13.44 5.06 -16.57
CA GLN A 61 -13.44 6.39 -17.17
C GLN A 61 -12.85 7.44 -16.21
N LYS A 62 -13.18 7.35 -14.91
CA LYS A 62 -12.62 8.24 -13.87
C LYS A 62 -11.11 8.04 -13.72
N TYR A 63 -10.66 6.79 -13.72
CA TYR A 63 -9.25 6.44 -13.66
C TYR A 63 -8.49 6.95 -14.89
N GLN A 64 -8.99 6.68 -16.11
CA GLN A 64 -8.35 7.15 -17.34
C GLN A 64 -8.26 8.69 -17.38
N LYS A 65 -9.34 9.38 -17.00
CA LYS A 65 -9.37 10.86 -16.98
C LYS A 65 -8.37 11.46 -16.00
N ARG A 66 -8.16 10.82 -14.84
CA ARG A 66 -7.30 11.36 -13.78
C ARG A 66 -5.84 10.93 -13.90
N PHE A 67 -5.61 9.66 -14.23
CA PHE A 67 -4.30 9.03 -14.15
C PHE A 67 -3.72 8.76 -15.54
N GLY A 68 -4.53 8.63 -16.59
CA GLY A 68 -4.04 8.29 -17.93
C GLY A 68 -3.12 7.06 -17.89
N GLU A 69 -1.87 7.25 -18.33
CA GLU A 69 -0.86 6.20 -18.40
C GLU A 69 0.19 6.26 -17.28
N VAL A 70 -0.03 7.06 -16.23
CA VAL A 70 0.94 7.15 -15.13
C VAL A 70 1.08 5.83 -14.38
N TYR A 71 2.30 5.52 -13.97
CA TYR A 71 2.64 4.29 -13.24
C TYR A 71 1.97 4.21 -11.86
N SER A 72 1.79 5.34 -11.17
CA SER A 72 1.29 5.39 -9.80
C SER A 72 0.02 6.22 -9.69
N ALA A 73 -1.08 5.56 -9.31
CA ALA A 73 -2.37 6.18 -9.05
C ALA A 73 -2.56 6.43 -7.54
N SER A 74 -2.29 7.67 -7.11
CA SER A 74 -2.51 8.10 -5.73
C SER A 74 -3.99 8.25 -5.40
N CYS A 75 -4.38 7.90 -4.18
CA CYS A 75 -5.73 8.15 -3.69
C CYS A 75 -6.08 9.65 -3.74
N VAL A 76 -7.32 9.98 -4.11
CA VAL A 76 -7.82 11.36 -4.21
C VAL A 76 -7.80 12.04 -2.86
N ASN A 77 -8.28 11.35 -1.82
CA ASN A 77 -8.35 11.86 -0.46
C ASN A 77 -7.12 11.52 0.40
N HIS A 78 -5.97 11.25 -0.22
CA HIS A 78 -4.79 10.73 0.48
C HIS A 78 -4.34 11.59 1.69
N LYS A 79 -4.56 12.91 1.68
CA LYS A 79 -4.23 13.79 2.82
C LYS A 79 -5.07 13.43 4.05
N LYS A 80 -6.40 13.39 3.92
CA LYS A 80 -7.32 13.04 5.01
C LYS A 80 -7.12 11.58 5.47
N MET A 81 -6.82 10.70 4.52
CA MET A 81 -6.46 9.31 4.81
C MET A 81 -5.19 9.22 5.67
N LYS A 82 -4.13 9.96 5.29
CA LYS A 82 -2.88 10.04 6.05
C LYS A 82 -3.11 10.56 7.47
N GLU A 83 -3.83 11.68 7.59
CA GLU A 83 -4.16 12.27 8.90
C GLU A 83 -4.87 11.26 9.82
N THR A 84 -5.89 10.57 9.27
CA THR A 84 -6.61 9.52 10.00
C THR A 84 -5.69 8.38 10.41
N PHE A 85 -4.90 7.87 9.46
CA PHE A 85 -3.99 6.74 9.70
C PHE A 85 -2.96 7.06 10.79
N PHE A 86 -2.30 8.21 10.71
CA PHE A 86 -1.28 8.59 11.69
C PHE A 86 -1.87 8.87 13.07
N ALA A 87 -3.06 9.46 13.15
CA ALA A 87 -3.76 9.64 14.41
C ALA A 87 -4.04 8.29 15.08
N LEU A 88 -4.64 7.34 14.34
CA LEU A 88 -4.94 6.01 14.86
C LEU A 88 -3.68 5.23 15.27
N CYS A 89 -2.61 5.29 14.47
CA CYS A 89 -1.36 4.62 14.83
C CYS A 89 -0.77 5.20 16.12
N LYS A 90 -0.81 6.53 16.29
CA LYS A 90 -0.36 7.20 17.51
C LYS A 90 -1.20 6.81 18.72
N GLU A 91 -2.52 6.80 18.58
CA GLU A 91 -3.45 6.41 19.65
C GLU A 91 -3.23 4.96 20.13
N ASN A 92 -2.85 4.07 19.21
CA ASN A 92 -2.67 2.64 19.49
C ASN A 92 -1.20 2.23 19.73
N ASN A 93 -0.27 3.18 19.83
CA ASN A 93 1.19 2.91 19.92
C ASN A 93 1.71 1.96 18.84
N LEU A 94 1.15 2.05 17.63
CA LEU A 94 1.53 1.22 16.49
C LEU A 94 2.56 1.96 15.65
N SER A 95 3.73 1.33 15.43
CA SER A 95 4.72 1.91 14.53
C SER A 95 4.20 1.94 13.10
N TYR A 96 4.53 3.00 12.36
CA TYR A 96 4.28 3.08 10.93
C TYR A 96 5.57 3.15 10.10
N ASP A 97 6.70 2.95 10.77
CA ASP A 97 8.00 2.84 10.14
C ASP A 97 8.53 1.41 10.27
N MET A 98 9.19 0.94 9.22
CA MET A 98 9.86 -0.34 9.26
C MET A 98 11.21 -0.13 9.95
N PRO A 99 11.48 -0.82 11.07
CA PRO A 99 12.77 -0.67 11.73
C PRO A 99 13.88 -1.04 10.75
N MET A 100 14.93 -0.23 10.72
CA MET A 100 16.14 -0.55 9.97
C MET A 100 16.68 -1.89 10.46
N TYR A 101 17.18 -2.70 9.52
CA TYR A 101 17.84 -3.93 9.89
C TYR A 101 19.10 -3.62 10.70
N GLU A 102 19.08 -3.97 11.98
CA GLU A 102 20.25 -3.95 12.83
C GLU A 102 21.12 -5.16 12.49
N LYS A 103 22.20 -4.90 11.77
CA LYS A 103 23.15 -5.92 11.34
C LYS A 103 23.85 -6.49 12.57
N ASN A 104 23.38 -7.64 13.06
CA ASN A 104 24.17 -8.49 13.95
C ASN A 104 25.29 -9.12 13.11
N ILE A 105 26.28 -8.32 12.72
CA ILE A 105 27.50 -8.82 12.10
C ILE A 105 28.21 -9.63 13.17
N SER A 106 28.04 -10.95 13.15
CA SER A 106 29.12 -11.80 13.65
C SER A 106 30.37 -11.40 12.85
N SER A 107 31.45 -11.04 13.52
CA SER A 107 32.74 -10.73 12.87
C SER A 107 33.26 -11.88 11.99
N LEU A 108 32.61 -13.05 12.03
CA LEU A 108 32.87 -14.24 11.22
C LEU A 108 32.00 -14.35 9.96
N ALA A 109 31.04 -13.47 9.74
CA ALA A 109 30.14 -13.54 8.58
C ALA A 109 30.85 -13.01 7.31
N THR A 110 31.43 -13.92 6.53
CA THR A 110 31.99 -13.61 5.21
C THR A 110 30.94 -13.86 4.11
N GLN A 111 30.77 -12.90 3.20
CA GLN A 111 29.95 -13.10 1.99
C GLN A 111 30.55 -14.25 1.18
N MET A 112 29.79 -15.34 1.00
CA MET A 112 30.22 -16.45 0.15
C MET A 112 30.32 -15.98 -1.30
N SER A 113 31.32 -16.49 -2.03
CA SER A 113 31.42 -16.25 -3.47
C SER A 113 30.19 -16.81 -4.17
N LEU A 114 29.59 -16.01 -5.06
CA LEU A 114 28.45 -16.45 -5.89
C LEU A 114 28.87 -17.47 -6.95
N PHE A 115 30.16 -17.51 -7.28
CA PHE A 115 30.75 -18.40 -8.27
C PHE A 115 31.93 -19.15 -7.65
N THR A 116 32.01 -20.45 -7.90
CA THR A 116 33.25 -21.21 -7.68
C THR A 116 34.19 -20.87 -8.83
N ASN A 117 35.36 -20.31 -8.52
CA ASN A 117 36.41 -20.14 -9.52
C ASN A 117 36.90 -21.55 -9.88
N GLU A 118 36.52 -22.03 -11.07
CA GLU A 118 37.17 -23.16 -11.74
C GLU A 118 38.39 -22.67 -12.53
#